data_AF-A0A225VVD9-F1
#
_entry.id   AF-A0A225VVD9-F1
#
_cell.length_a   1.000
_cell.length_b   1.000
_cell.length_c   1.000
_cell.angle_alpha   90.00
_cell.angle_beta   90.00
_cell.angle_gamma   90.00
#
_symmetry.space_group_name_H-M   'P 1'
#
loop_
_entity.id
_entity.type
_entity.pdbx_description
1 polymer ?
#
loop_
_entity_poly.entity_id
_entity_poly.type
_entity_poly.pdbx_seq_one_letter_code
_entity_poly.pdbx_strand_id
1 'polypeptide(L)'
;MLSSGFSQIIESSISSSEATPEKLQNWLKKGKSADLVFKRLQLDKAGQRVFHNPQFATWVQYADDLSVKTPEMSAISSLTRQYGDDVLFEMIQTAKTNPRTKGLAIKMETSSSTNTLTTSLRCSQL
;
A
#
# COMPACT_ATOMS: atom_id res chain seq x y z
N MET A 1 9.38 20.34 12.64
CA MET A 1 7.97 20.16 12.26
C MET A 1 7.90 19.45 10.91
N LEU A 2 7.69 18.14 10.91
CA LEU A 2 7.03 17.41 9.83
C LEU A 2 6.23 16.28 10.50
N SER A 3 4.92 16.36 10.30
CA SER A 3 3.80 15.53 10.78
C SER A 3 4.15 14.05 11.04
N SER A 4 4.02 13.51 12.24
CA SER A 4 2.77 13.15 12.96
C SER A 4 1.83 12.16 12.25
N GLY A 5 2.38 11.23 11.45
CA GLY A 5 1.63 10.07 10.92
C GLY A 5 2.14 8.70 11.39
N PHE A 6 3.43 8.57 11.69
CA PHE A 6 4.07 7.27 11.86
C PHE A 6 4.07 6.71 13.29
N SER A 7 3.91 7.57 14.30
CA SER A 7 4.23 7.22 15.68
C SER A 7 3.16 6.40 16.42
N GLN A 8 1.91 6.36 15.93
CA GLN A 8 0.82 5.79 16.73
C GLN A 8 0.48 4.32 16.40
N ILE A 9 0.77 3.84 15.18
CA ILE A 9 0.18 2.57 14.67
C ILE A 9 1.18 1.40 14.73
N ILE A 10 2.49 1.65 14.80
CA ILE A 10 3.52 0.64 14.50
C ILE A 10 4.11 -0.03 15.76
N GLU A 11 3.91 0.52 16.95
CA GLU A 11 4.58 0.04 18.18
C GLU A 11 3.97 -1.26 18.73
N SER A 12 2.68 -1.54 18.50
CA SER A 12 1.98 -2.64 19.18
C SER A 12 1.99 -3.99 18.46
N SER A 13 2.54 -4.09 17.24
CA SER A 13 2.45 -5.31 16.42
C SER A 13 3.75 -5.85 15.84
N ILE A 14 4.87 -5.11 15.91
CA ILE A 14 6.14 -5.58 15.33
C ILE A 14 6.95 -6.35 16.38
N SER A 15 6.58 -7.62 16.59
CA SER A 15 7.47 -8.59 17.24
C SER A 15 8.32 -9.29 16.19
N SER A 16 9.57 -8.84 16.11
CA SER A 16 10.75 -9.53 15.56
C SER A 16 10.81 -9.76 14.04
N SER A 17 11.86 -9.17 13.44
CA SER A 17 12.36 -9.39 12.06
C SER A 17 11.68 -8.61 10.92
N GLU A 18 10.90 -7.59 11.27
CA GLU A 18 10.06 -6.78 10.37
C GLU A 18 10.56 -5.31 10.23
N ALA A 19 10.08 -4.59 9.22
CA ALA A 19 10.49 -3.22 8.89
C ALA A 19 10.40 -2.27 10.10
N THR A 20 11.54 -1.84 10.66
CA THR A 20 11.50 -0.96 11.83
C THR A 20 11.00 0.45 11.46
N PRO A 21 10.26 1.12 12.36
CA PRO A 21 9.77 2.49 12.13
C PRO A 21 10.90 3.45 11.72
N GLU A 22 12.07 3.33 12.36
CA GLU A 22 13.25 4.14 12.06
C GLU A 22 13.79 3.93 10.65
N LYS A 23 13.80 2.69 10.13
CA LYS A 23 14.24 2.39 8.76
C LYS A 23 13.31 3.01 7.73
N LEU A 24 12.00 2.89 7.95
CA LEU A 24 10.99 3.44 7.05
C LEU A 24 11.03 4.97 7.05
N GLN A 25 11.16 5.59 8.22
CA GLN A 25 11.37 7.03 8.35
C GLN A 25 12.63 7.49 7.61
N ASN A 26 13.74 6.76 7.75
CA ASN A 26 14.96 7.07 7.03
C ASN A 26 14.82 6.89 5.51
N TRP A 27 14.06 5.90 5.04
CA TRP A 27 13.78 5.73 3.61
C TRP A 27 12.86 6.82 3.06
N LEU A 28 11.88 7.26 3.85
CA LEU A 28 10.97 8.34 3.51
C LEU A 28 11.73 9.66 3.39
N LYS A 29 12.60 9.97 4.35
CA LYS A 29 13.51 11.14 4.32
C LYS A 29 14.43 11.12 3.09
N LYS A 30 14.87 9.93 2.67
CA LYS A 30 15.70 9.73 1.48
C LYS A 30 14.88 9.66 0.17
N GLY A 31 13.55 9.80 0.24
CA GLY A 31 12.67 9.75 -0.93
C GLY A 31 12.74 8.43 -1.70
N LYS A 32 12.95 7.29 -1.01
CA LYS A 32 13.00 6.01 -1.71
C LYS A 32 11.65 5.67 -2.31
N SER A 33 11.62 5.22 -3.56
CA SER A 33 10.36 4.85 -4.22
C SER A 33 9.64 3.72 -3.49
N ALA A 34 8.31 3.75 -3.55
CA ALA A 34 7.47 2.69 -3.01
C ALA A 34 7.82 1.32 -3.62
N ASP A 35 8.13 1.24 -4.92
CA ASP A 35 8.54 0.01 -5.60
C ASP A 35 9.82 -0.61 -5.00
N LEU A 36 10.83 0.23 -4.69
CA LEU A 36 12.08 -0.23 -4.10
C LEU A 36 11.85 -0.77 -2.69
N VAL A 37 11.02 -0.08 -1.90
CA VAL A 37 10.69 -0.53 -0.54
C VAL A 37 9.86 -1.81 -0.59
N PHE A 38 8.95 -1.95 -1.57
CA PHE A 38 8.14 -3.16 -1.76
C PHE A 38 9.01 -4.41 -1.92
N LYS A 39 10.02 -4.33 -2.80
CA LYS A 39 10.99 -5.42 -3.00
C LYS A 39 11.89 -5.66 -1.79
N ARG A 40 12.29 -4.60 -1.07
CA ARG A 40 13.11 -4.74 0.15
C ARG A 40 12.38 -5.46 1.28
N LEU A 41 11.06 -5.30 1.33
CA LEU A 41 10.16 -6.02 2.22
C LEU A 41 9.77 -7.39 1.66
N GLN A 42 10.32 -7.78 0.50
CA GLN A 42 10.07 -9.05 -0.17
C GLN A 42 8.58 -9.30 -0.44
N LEU A 43 7.80 -8.22 -0.59
CA LEU A 43 6.37 -8.27 -0.84
C LEU A 43 6.06 -8.75 -2.26
N ASP A 44 7.01 -8.57 -3.17
CA ASP A 44 6.98 -9.09 -4.54
C ASP A 44 6.97 -10.61 -4.60
N LYS A 45 7.56 -11.28 -3.60
CA LYS A 45 7.55 -12.75 -3.50
C LYS A 45 6.20 -13.31 -3.06
N ALA A 46 5.34 -12.50 -2.44
CA ALA A 46 4.03 -12.93 -1.98
C ALA A 46 2.98 -12.99 -3.11
N GLY A 47 3.24 -12.32 -4.24
CA GLY A 47 2.31 -12.23 -5.37
C GLY A 47 0.92 -11.78 -4.92
N GLN A 48 -0.12 -12.48 -5.39
CA GLN A 48 -1.51 -12.16 -5.04
C GLN A 48 -1.85 -12.31 -3.54
N ARG A 49 -1.01 -13.02 -2.77
CA ARG A 49 -1.20 -13.23 -1.32
C ARG A 49 -0.57 -12.12 -0.48
N VAL A 50 -0.11 -11.03 -1.10
CA VAL A 50 0.54 -9.91 -0.43
C VAL A 50 -0.33 -9.29 0.67
N PHE A 51 -1.66 -9.29 0.51
CA PHE A 51 -2.61 -8.79 1.52
C PHE A 51 -2.55 -9.53 2.86
N HIS A 52 -2.05 -10.77 2.88
CA HIS A 52 -1.87 -11.57 4.10
C HIS A 52 -0.54 -11.31 4.79
N ASN A 53 0.38 -10.58 4.16
CA ASN A 53 1.67 -10.25 4.74
C ASN A 53 1.53 -9.02 5.66
N PRO A 54 1.86 -9.10 6.96
CA PRO A 54 1.77 -7.96 7.87
C PRO A 54 2.60 -6.74 7.40
N GLN A 55 3.74 -6.98 6.74
CA GLN A 55 4.59 -5.92 6.17
C GLN A 55 3.89 -5.12 5.07
N PHE A 56 2.87 -5.68 4.44
CA PHE A 56 2.14 -5.00 3.38
C PHE A 56 1.38 -3.79 3.90
N ALA A 57 0.73 -3.90 5.07
CA ALA A 57 0.03 -2.78 5.69
C ALA A 57 1.00 -1.62 6.00
N THR A 58 2.19 -1.96 6.50
CA THR A 58 3.27 -1.00 6.77
C THR A 58 3.76 -0.32 5.49
N TRP A 59 3.94 -1.08 4.41
CA TRP A 59 4.33 -0.55 3.11
C TRP A 59 3.27 0.38 2.50
N VAL A 60 1.99 0.02 2.60
CA VAL A 60 0.88 0.87 2.12
C VAL A 60 0.95 2.24 2.81
N GLN A 61 1.12 2.27 4.14
CA GLN A 61 1.25 3.53 4.86
C GLN A 61 2.48 4.33 4.43
N TYR A 62 3.62 3.68 4.20
CA TYR A 62 4.82 4.32 3.69
C TYR A 62 4.59 4.98 2.32
N ALA A 63 3.91 4.29 1.40
CA ALA A 63 3.63 4.79 0.07
C ALA A 63 2.58 5.92 0.08
N ASP A 64 1.58 5.84 0.97
CA ASP A 64 0.62 6.93 1.20
C ASP A 64 1.36 8.19 1.69
N ASP A 65 2.25 8.06 2.68
CA ASP A 65 3.04 9.19 3.20
C ASP A 65 3.96 9.81 2.12
N LEU A 66 4.53 8.98 1.23
CA LEU A 66 5.35 9.43 0.11
C LEU A 66 4.51 10.17 -0.94
N SER A 67 3.27 9.71 -1.15
CA SER A 67 2.34 10.28 -2.13
C SER A 67 1.87 11.69 -1.79
N VAL A 68 1.96 12.11 -0.52
CA VAL A 68 1.70 13.50 -0.08
C VAL A 68 2.52 14.51 -0.89
N LYS A 69 3.75 14.15 -1.27
CA LYS A 69 4.64 15.00 -2.08
C LYS A 69 4.67 14.57 -3.54
N THR A 70 4.50 13.28 -3.83
CA THR A 70 4.60 12.73 -5.20
C THR A 70 3.47 11.73 -5.45
N PRO A 71 2.29 12.17 -5.94
CA PRO A 71 1.13 11.29 -6.12
C PRO A 71 1.40 10.02 -6.94
N GLU A 72 2.28 10.11 -7.94
CA GLU A 72 2.74 8.98 -8.78
C GLU A 72 3.41 7.83 -8.01
N MET A 73 3.83 8.09 -6.77
CA MET A 73 4.47 7.11 -5.88
C MET A 73 3.51 6.50 -4.85
N SER A 74 2.20 6.70 -5.02
CA SER A 74 1.19 6.09 -4.15
C SER A 74 1.24 4.56 -4.15
N ALA A 75 0.64 3.96 -3.13
CA ALA A 75 0.49 2.50 -3.05
C ALA A 75 -0.25 1.96 -4.29
N ILE A 76 -1.35 2.60 -4.68
CA ILE A 76 -2.16 2.21 -5.84
C ILE A 76 -1.35 2.30 -7.13
N SER A 77 -0.65 3.41 -7.39
CA SER A 77 0.16 3.58 -8.61
C SER A 77 1.26 2.52 -8.70
N SER A 78 1.88 2.19 -7.57
CA SER A 78 2.95 1.19 -7.51
C SER A 78 2.41 -0.23 -7.73
N LEU A 79 1.28 -0.58 -7.11
CA LEU A 79 0.62 -1.87 -7.32
C LEU A 79 0.08 -2.01 -8.75
N THR A 80 -0.46 -0.93 -9.32
CA THR A 80 -0.93 -0.90 -10.71
C THR A 80 0.19 -1.19 -11.69
N ARG A 81 1.39 -0.61 -11.47
CA ARG A 81 2.58 -0.93 -12.28
C ARG A 81 3.03 -2.38 -12.16
N GLN A 82 2.76 -3.02 -11.02
CA GLN A 82 3.23 -4.38 -10.75
C GLN A 82 2.24 -5.46 -11.20
N TYR A 83 0.95 -5.23 -11.01
CA TYR A 83 -0.10 -6.22 -11.23
C TYR A 83 -1.01 -5.87 -12.41
N GLY A 84 -1.10 -4.59 -12.79
CA GLY A 84 -2.12 -4.07 -13.71
C GLY A 84 -3.43 -3.75 -12.98
N ASP A 85 -4.27 -2.92 -13.60
CA ASP A 85 -5.53 -2.43 -13.01
C ASP A 85 -6.51 -3.59 -12.69
N ASP A 86 -6.76 -4.46 -13.67
CA ASP A 86 -7.75 -5.55 -13.55
C ASP A 86 -7.36 -6.56 -12.46
N VAL A 87 -6.10 -6.98 -12.45
CA VAL A 87 -5.58 -7.94 -11.46
C VAL A 87 -5.56 -7.32 -10.07
N LEU A 88 -5.15 -6.05 -9.95
CA LEU A 88 -5.18 -5.34 -8.68
C LEU A 88 -6.61 -5.22 -8.14
N PHE A 89 -7.57 -4.92 -9.01
CA PHE A 89 -8.99 -4.87 -8.64
C PHE A 89 -9.48 -6.22 -8.12
N GLU A 90 -9.19 -7.33 -8.82
CA GLU A 90 -9.55 -8.68 -8.38
C GLU A 90 -8.91 -9.04 -7.03
N MET A 91 -7.63 -8.68 -6.83
CA MET A 91 -6.94 -8.89 -5.57
C MET A 91 -7.61 -8.14 -4.41
N ILE A 92 -8.01 -6.88 -4.63
CA ILE A 92 -8.73 -6.07 -3.62
C ILE A 92 -10.10 -6.68 -3.31
N GLN A 93 -10.87 -7.08 -4.33
CA GLN A 93 -12.17 -7.72 -4.10
C GLN A 93 -12.02 -9.05 -3.34
N THR A 94 -11.01 -9.86 -3.68
CA THR A 94 -10.70 -11.10 -2.97
C THR A 94 -10.32 -10.81 -1.51
N ALA A 95 -9.47 -9.80 -1.27
CA ALA A 95 -9.07 -9.42 0.08
C ALA A 95 -10.23 -8.89 0.94
N LYS A 96 -11.29 -8.32 0.33
CA LYS A 96 -12.52 -7.91 1.03
C LYS A 96 -13.35 -9.09 1.55
N THR A 97 -13.24 -10.26 0.92
CA THR A 97 -13.97 -11.47 1.35
C THR A 97 -13.38 -12.09 2.62
N ASN A 98 -12.10 -11.84 2.91
CA ASN A 98 -11.42 -12.40 4.08
C ASN A 98 -11.44 -11.40 5.25
N PRO A 99 -12.03 -11.75 6.42
CA PRO A 99 -12.16 -10.84 7.56
C PRO A 99 -10.84 -10.23 8.04
N ARG A 100 -9.72 -10.94 7.91
CA ARG A 100 -8.40 -10.47 8.34
C ARG A 100 -7.80 -9.39 7.45
N THR A 101 -8.15 -9.40 6.16
CA THR A 101 -7.60 -8.47 5.16
C THR A 101 -8.61 -7.41 4.72
N LYS A 102 -9.90 -7.60 5.06
CA LYS A 102 -11.01 -6.74 4.65
C LYS A 102 -10.80 -5.27 5.00
N GLY A 103 -10.31 -4.97 6.22
CA GLY A 103 -10.08 -3.58 6.64
C GLY A 103 -9.04 -2.87 5.76
N LEU A 104 -7.92 -3.55 5.47
CA LEU A 104 -6.88 -3.01 4.60
C LEU A 104 -7.36 -2.87 3.15
N ALA A 105 -8.11 -3.85 2.66
CA ALA A 105 -8.66 -3.84 1.31
C ALA A 105 -9.66 -2.69 1.09
N ILE A 106 -10.55 -2.44 2.06
CA ILE A 106 -11.50 -1.30 2.02
C ILE A 106 -10.73 0.03 2.06
N LYS A 107 -9.71 0.16 2.92
CA LYS A 107 -8.88 1.37 2.96
C LYS A 107 -8.26 1.62 1.59
N MET A 108 -7.71 0.58 0.97
CA MET A 108 -7.07 0.67 -0.36
C MET A 108 -8.06 1.07 -1.46
N GLU A 109 -9.25 0.44 -1.50
CA GLU A 109 -10.33 0.78 -2.44
C GLU A 109 -10.80 2.24 -2.26
N THR A 110 -10.89 2.70 -1.01
CA THR A 110 -11.34 4.07 -0.68
C THR A 110 -10.26 5.11 -1.01
N SER A 111 -8.99 4.83 -0.70
CA SER A 111 -7.85 5.68 -1.10
C SER A 111 -7.71 5.78 -2.62
N SER A 112 -8.06 4.71 -3.35
CA SER A 112 -8.09 4.73 -4.81
C SER A 112 -9.27 5.54 -5.39
N SER A 113 -10.30 5.80 -4.58
CA SER A 113 -11.51 6.51 -5.01
C SER A 113 -11.38 8.03 -5.03
N THR A 114 -10.27 8.60 -4.53
CA THR A 114 -10.08 10.07 -4.48
C THR A 114 -9.30 10.64 -5.67
N ASN A 115 -8.90 9.83 -6.66
CA ASN A 115 -8.41 10.34 -7.94
C ASN A 115 -8.59 9.27 -9.05
N THR A 116 -9.36 9.62 -10.09
CA THR A 116 -9.27 9.11 -11.47
C THR A 116 -9.64 7.66 -11.88
N LEU A 117 -10.05 6.72 -11.00
CA LEU A 117 -10.48 5.37 -11.46
C LEU A 117 -12.00 5.19 -11.69
N THR A 118 -12.85 6.01 -11.07
CA THR A 118 -14.31 5.94 -11.27
C THR A 118 -14.77 6.37 -12.66
N THR A 119 -13.94 7.10 -13.41
CA THR A 119 -14.24 7.47 -14.80
C THR A 119 -13.94 6.32 -15.78
N SER A 120 -12.89 5.53 -15.53
CA SER A 120 -12.53 4.41 -16.42
C SER A 120 -13.41 3.17 -16.17
N LEU A 121 -13.65 2.81 -14.90
CA LEU A 121 -14.44 1.60 -14.57
C LEU A 121 -15.94 1.72 -14.92
N ARG A 122 -16.50 2.93 -15.02
CA ARG A 122 -17.88 3.12 -15.51
C ARG A 122 -18.00 3.08 -17.03
N CYS A 123 -16.93 3.36 -17.78
CA CYS A 123 -16.96 3.37 -19.24
C CYS A 123 -16.75 1.98 -19.87
N SER A 124 -16.13 1.03 -19.16
CA SER A 124 -15.97 -0.34 -19.67
C SER A 124 -17.17 -1.26 -19.39
N GLN A 125 -18.27 -0.72 -18.87
CA GLN A 125 -19.54 -1.42 -18.58
C GLN A 125 -20.77 -0.72 -19.20
N LEU A 126 -20.55 0.21 -20.13
CA LEU A 126 -21.56 0.87 -20.98
C LEU A 126 -21.18 0.65 -22.44
#